data_AF-A0A147JY68-F1
#
_entry.id   AF-A0A147JY68-F1
#
_cell.length_a   1.000
_cell.length_b   1.000
_cell.length_c   1.000
_cell.angle_alpha   90.00
_cell.angle_beta   90.00
_cell.angle_gamma   90.00
#
_symmetry.space_group_name_H-M   'P 1'
#
loop_
_entity.id
_entity.type
_entity.pdbx_description
1 polymer ?
#
loop_
_entity_poly.entity_id
_entity_poly.type
_entity_poly.pdbx_seq_one_letter_code
_entity_poly.pdbx_strand_id
1 'polypeptide(L)'
;MKTRKEMQVLMIERDRLLEALRKLDENREAGKVTKLDYDILHERYENKLKEVGVELGLEEQAKSGKLTGLRFWRRKRGKKT
;
A
#
# COMPACT_ATOMS: atom_id res chain seq x y z
N MET A 1 5.65 -6.70 24.25
CA MET A 1 5.05 -7.70 23.35
C MET A 1 3.60 -7.34 23.13
N LYS A 2 3.09 -7.47 21.89
CA LYS A 2 1.66 -7.23 21.62
C LYS A 2 0.81 -8.36 22.20
N THR A 3 -0.40 -8.02 22.63
CA THR A 3 -1.39 -8.97 23.12
C THR A 3 -1.98 -9.79 21.96
N ARG A 4 -2.55 -10.95 22.28
CA ARG A 4 -3.23 -11.81 21.30
C ARG A 4 -4.35 -11.07 20.55
N LYS A 5 -5.06 -10.15 21.22
CA LYS A 5 -6.12 -9.34 20.62
C LYS A 5 -5.55 -8.32 19.62
N GLU A 6 -4.47 -7.63 19.97
CA GLU A 6 -3.80 -6.68 19.07
C GLU A 6 -3.26 -7.38 17.82
N MET A 7 -2.65 -8.55 17.98
CA MET A 7 -2.20 -9.36 16.83
C MET A 7 -3.37 -9.77 15.94
N GLN A 8 -4.50 -10.19 16.52
CA GLN A 8 -5.69 -10.56 15.76
C GLN A 8 -6.26 -9.37 14.98
N VAL A 9 -6.29 -8.18 15.59
CA VAL A 9 -6.73 -6.95 14.92
C VAL A 9 -5.82 -6.63 13.71
N LEU A 10 -4.51 -6.72 13.89
CA LEU A 10 -3.54 -6.46 12.83
C LEU A 10 -3.63 -7.47 11.69
N MET A 11 -3.89 -8.74 11.98
CA MET A 11 -4.13 -9.76 10.95
C MET A 11 -5.39 -9.45 10.14
N ILE A 12 -6.48 -9.07 10.81
CA ILE A 12 -7.72 -8.65 10.14
C ILE A 12 -7.47 -7.39 9.28
N GLU A 13 -6.69 -6.43 9.78
CA GLU A 13 -6.34 -5.23 9.02
C GLU A 13 -5.51 -5.56 7.78
N ARG A 14 -4.51 -6.46 7.91
CA ARG A 14 -3.72 -6.96 6.78
C ARG A 14 -4.61 -7.58 5.71
N ASP A 15 -5.51 -8.47 6.09
CA ASP A 15 -6.39 -9.16 5.14
C ASP A 15 -7.35 -8.19 4.45
N ARG A 16 -7.86 -7.18 5.17
CA ARG A 16 -8.66 -6.11 4.60
C ARG A 16 -7.89 -5.27 3.57
N LEU A 17 -6.62 -4.97 3.84
CA LEU A 17 -5.77 -4.21 2.92
C LEU A 17 -5.46 -5.00 1.65
N LEU A 18 -5.21 -6.32 1.77
CA LEU A 18 -5.03 -7.21 0.62
C LEU A 18 -6.29 -7.27 -0.25
N GLU A 19 -7.45 -7.39 0.37
CA GLU A 19 -8.74 -7.38 -0.34
C GLU A 19 -9.00 -6.03 -1.02
N ALA A 20 -8.62 -4.93 -0.39
CA ALA A 20 -8.75 -3.59 -0.98
C ALA A 20 -7.85 -3.40 -2.21
N LEU A 21 -6.61 -3.92 -2.17
CA LEU A 21 -5.69 -3.94 -3.31
C LEU A 21 -6.27 -4.76 -4.47
N ARG A 22 -6.75 -5.97 -4.18
CA ARG A 22 -7.38 -6.83 -5.19
C ARG A 22 -8.57 -6.15 -5.87
N LYS A 23 -9.47 -5.54 -5.09
CA LYS A 23 -10.60 -4.77 -5.64
C LYS A 23 -10.15 -3.56 -6.45
N LEU A 24 -9.04 -2.93 -6.07
CA LEU A 24 -8.49 -1.79 -6.79
C LEU A 24 -7.96 -2.24 -8.17
N ASP A 25 -7.30 -3.40 -8.23
CA ASP A 25 -6.86 -4.03 -9.49
C ASP A 25 -8.04 -4.39 -10.38
N GLU A 26 -9.05 -5.09 -9.84
CA GLU A 26 -10.28 -5.45 -10.57
C GLU A 26 -11.01 -4.21 -11.13
N ASN A 27 -11.10 -3.14 -10.33
CA ASN A 27 -11.71 -1.88 -10.77
C ASN A 27 -10.85 -1.14 -11.80
N ARG A 28 -9.52 -1.30 -11.76
CA ARG A 28 -8.61 -0.73 -12.77
C ARG A 28 -8.74 -1.46 -14.10
N GLU A 29 -8.80 -2.78 -14.07
CA GLU A 29 -9.05 -3.63 -15.25
C GLU A 29 -10.42 -3.35 -15.87
N ALA A 30 -11.45 -3.17 -15.03
CA ALA A 30 -12.79 -2.79 -15.45
C ALA A 30 -12.89 -1.33 -15.95
N GLY A 31 -11.80 -0.54 -15.92
CA GLY A 31 -11.78 0.86 -16.34
C GLY A 31 -12.54 1.82 -15.43
N LYS A 32 -12.97 1.38 -14.25
CA LYS A 32 -13.75 2.17 -13.27
C LYS A 32 -12.89 3.14 -12.46
N VAL A 33 -11.57 2.91 -12.44
CA VAL A 33 -10.60 3.72 -11.69
C VAL A 33 -9.56 4.30 -12.65
N THR A 34 -9.32 5.61 -12.54
CA THR A 34 -8.31 6.27 -13.35
C THR A 34 -6.92 5.76 -12.98
N LYS A 35 -5.97 5.83 -13.92
CA LYS A 35 -4.58 5.42 -13.62
C LYS A 35 -3.99 6.22 -12.45
N LEU A 36 -4.32 7.51 -12.34
CA LEU A 36 -3.84 8.36 -11.26
C LEU A 36 -4.40 7.93 -9.90
N ASP A 37 -5.71 7.69 -9.82
CA ASP A 37 -6.34 7.26 -8.58
C ASP A 37 -5.87 5.86 -8.16
N TYR A 38 -5.68 4.97 -9.14
CA TYR A 38 -5.07 3.66 -8.93
C TYR A 38 -3.67 3.79 -8.33
N ASP A 39 -2.78 4.56 -8.97
CA ASP A 39 -1.39 4.71 -8.50
C ASP A 39 -1.34 5.27 -7.06
N ILE A 40 -2.19 6.25 -6.74
CA ILE A 40 -2.26 6.86 -5.40
C ILE A 40 -2.80 5.87 -4.35
N LEU A 41 -3.91 5.18 -4.66
CA LEU A 41 -4.56 4.27 -3.71
C LEU A 41 -3.74 3.00 -3.50
N HIS A 42 -3.16 2.45 -4.57
CA HIS A 42 -2.31 1.27 -4.52
C HIS A 42 -1.10 1.52 -3.63
N GLU A 43 -0.39 2.64 -3.85
CA GLU A 43 0.76 3.02 -3.02
C GLU A 43 0.38 3.22 -1.55
N ARG A 44 -0.78 3.83 -1.29
CA ARG A 44 -1.27 4.02 0.09
C ARG A 44 -1.54 2.69 0.79
N TYR A 45 -2.21 1.76 0.11
CA TYR A 45 -2.49 0.44 0.69
C TYR A 45 -1.22 -0.40 0.87
N GLU A 46 -0.28 -0.36 -0.08
CA GLU A 46 1.02 -1.02 0.07
C GLU A 46 1.82 -0.48 1.26
N ASN A 47 1.85 0.84 1.46
CA ASN A 47 2.54 1.44 2.60
C ASN A 47 1.87 1.05 3.93
N LYS A 48 0.54 1.05 3.98
CA LYS A 48 -0.20 0.60 5.18
C LYS A 48 0.04 -0.88 5.47
N LEU A 49 0.12 -1.72 4.44
CA LEU A 49 0.38 -3.14 4.59
C LEU A 49 1.80 -3.41 5.11
N LYS A 50 2.78 -2.59 4.71
CA LYS A 50 4.13 -2.61 5.29
C LYS A 50 4.10 -2.23 6.77
N GLU A 51 3.41 -1.16 7.16
CA GLU A 51 3.27 -0.77 8.57
C GLU A 51 2.67 -1.91 9.40
N VAL A 52 1.58 -2.52 8.93
CA VAL A 52 0.93 -3.65 9.59
C VAL A 52 1.87 -4.87 9.66
N GLY A 53 2.66 -5.12 8.62
CA GLY A 53 3.65 -6.20 8.58
C GLY A 53 4.77 -6.03 9.62
N VAL A 54 5.32 -4.80 9.73
CA VAL A 54 6.28 -4.43 10.78
C VAL A 54 5.66 -4.62 12.16
N GLU A 55 4.41 -4.17 12.32
CA GLU A 55 3.65 -4.28 13.54
C GLU A 55 3.33 -5.71 13.97
N LEU A 56 3.22 -6.65 13.02
CA LEU A 56 3.05 -8.08 13.26
C LEU A 56 4.38 -8.82 13.50
N GLY A 57 5.52 -8.13 13.38
CA GLY A 57 6.84 -8.75 13.46
C GLY A 57 7.14 -9.68 12.28
N LEU A 58 6.46 -9.49 11.14
CA LEU A 58 6.70 -10.23 9.89
C LEU A 58 7.90 -9.67 9.11
N GLU A 59 8.85 -9.01 9.79
CA GLU A 59 10.06 -8.48 9.17
C GLU A 59 11.04 -9.60 8.82
N GLU A 60 10.72 -10.33 7.75
CA GLU A 60 11.74 -10.98 6.94
C GLU A 60 11.93 -10.12 5.69
N GLN A 61 13.08 -9.44 5.66
CA GLN A 61 13.74 -8.81 4.51
C GLN A 61 12.91 -8.67 3.22
N ALA A 62 12.33 -7.49 3.00
CA ALA A 62 12.12 -6.98 1.65
C ALA A 62 12.64 -5.53 1.57
N LYS A 63 13.97 -5.40 1.56
CA LYS A 63 14.63 -4.31 0.83
C LYS A 63 14.21 -4.43 -0.64
N SER A 64 13.84 -3.29 -1.25
CA SER A 64 13.61 -3.10 -2.69
C SER A 64 12.27 -3.66 -3.21
N GLY A 65 11.39 -2.92 -3.91
CA GLY A 65 11.53 -1.63 -4.58
C GLY A 65 10.20 -0.88 -4.68
N LYS A 66 10.24 0.27 -5.35
CA LYS A 66 9.16 1.28 -5.55
C LYS A 66 9.00 2.43 -4.56
N LEU A 67 9.89 2.62 -3.57
CA LEU A 67 10.12 3.98 -3.04
C LEU A 67 10.79 4.92 -4.06
N THR A 68 11.10 4.42 -5.26
CA THR A 68 11.55 5.20 -6.42
C THR A 68 10.41 5.85 -7.23
N GLY A 69 9.14 5.52 -6.99
CA GLY A 69 8.00 6.14 -7.70
C GLY A 69 7.64 7.53 -7.18
N LEU A 70 7.60 7.71 -5.86
CA LEU A 70 7.18 8.98 -5.25
C LEU A 70 8.21 10.12 -5.42
N ARG A 71 9.50 9.80 -5.58
CA ARG A 71 10.53 10.78 -5.97
C ARG A 71 10.33 11.30 -7.40
N PHE A 72 9.65 10.55 -8.28
CA PHE A 72 9.37 10.99 -9.64
C PHE A 72 8.13 11.91 -9.70
N TRP A 73 7.12 11.66 -8.87
CA TRP A 73 5.88 12.45 -8.88
C TRP A 73 6.05 13.84 -8.27
N ARG A 74 6.83 13.98 -7.19
CA ARG A 74 7.22 15.32 -6.67
C ARG A 74 8.08 16.11 -7.66
N ARG A 75 8.89 15.45 -8.50
CA ARG A 75 9.72 16.14 -9.51
C ARG A 75 8.91 16.64 -10.71
N LYS A 76 7.80 15.97 -11.07
CA LYS A 76 6.97 16.37 -12.22
C LYS A 76 6.00 17.53 -11.94
N ARG A 77 5.58 17.73 -10.68
CA ARG A 77 4.76 18.90 -10.29
C ARG A 77 5.56 20.17 -9.97
N GLY A 78 6.88 20.09 -9.88
CA GLY A 78 7.77 21.22 -9.56
C GLY A 78 8.47 21.90 -10.74
N LYS A 79 8.16 21.54 -11.99
CA LYS A 79 8.71 22.21 -13.19
C LYS A 79 7.61 22.61 -14.15
N LYS A 80 6.83 23.61 -13.77
CA LYS A 80 6.08 24.45 -14.69
C LYS A 80 6.17 25.91 -14.21
N THR A 81 7.39 26.42 -14.24
CA THR A 81 7.80 27.83 -14.24
C THR A 81 9.11 27.89 -14.98
#